data_AF-A0A7C5H1W5-F1
#
_entry.id   AF-A0A7C5H1W5-F1
#
_cell.length_a   1.000
_cell.length_b   1.000
_cell.length_c   1.000
_cell.angle_alpha   90.00
_cell.angle_beta   90.00
_cell.angle_gamma   90.00
#
_symmetry.space_group_name_H-M   'P 1'
#
loop_
_entity.id
_entity.type
_entity.pdbx_description
1 polymer ?
#
loop_
_entity_poly.entity_id
_entity_poly.type
_entity_poly.pdbx_seq_one_letter_code
_entity_poly.pdbx_strand_id
1 'polypeptide(L)'
;MANYGMALDYKNCINCKACEVACKEENGVLLGADKHRIWVGANDVKGEWPLLDIASAAFLPSQCQHCEEAPCQEVCPTNATYYNYTKTVGRYLDLLEKMFVIRKVTGFSRNLRNEMKKKAKYYFLDLGVRNA
;
A
#
# COMPACT_ATOMS: atom_id res chain seq x y z
N MET A 1 12.30 11.81 -3.08
CA MET A 1 10.89 11.36 -3.13
C MET A 1 10.68 10.31 -2.03
N ALA A 2 9.46 10.11 -1.54
CA ALA A 2 9.17 9.03 -0.58
C ALA A 2 8.77 7.77 -1.35
N ASN A 3 9.32 6.61 -0.97
CA ASN A 3 8.93 5.32 -1.50
C ASN A 3 7.75 4.79 -0.67
N TYR A 4 6.72 4.25 -1.34
CA TYR A 4 5.59 3.61 -0.69
C TYR A 4 5.83 2.11 -0.63
N GLY A 5 5.51 1.51 0.51
CA GLY A 5 5.52 0.07 0.72
C GLY A 5 4.32 -0.31 1.57
N MET A 6 3.80 -1.51 1.36
CA MET A 6 2.74 -2.07 2.18
C MET A 6 3.24 -3.37 2.81
N ALA A 7 3.05 -3.48 4.12
CA ALA A 7 3.39 -4.66 4.90
C ALA A 7 2.09 -5.29 5.43
N LEU A 8 1.93 -6.59 5.20
CA LEU A 8 0.80 -7.37 5.69
C LEU A 8 1.31 -8.32 6.78
N ASP A 9 0.69 -8.29 7.95
CA ASP A 9 0.97 -9.26 9.01
C ASP A 9 0.04 -10.48 8.85
N TYR A 10 0.59 -11.56 8.33
CA TYR A 10 -0.14 -12.80 8.05
C TYR A 10 -0.58 -13.54 9.31
N LYS A 11 0.11 -13.34 10.45
CA LYS A 11 -0.23 -14.05 11.70
C LYS A 11 -1.56 -13.61 12.28
N ASN A 12 -1.96 -12.38 11.99
CA ASN A 12 -3.22 -11.79 12.44
C ASN A 12 -4.34 -11.90 11.40
N CYS A 13 -4.07 -12.50 10.23
CA CYS A 13 -5.09 -12.67 9.22
C CYS A 13 -6.10 -13.74 9.67
N ILE A 14 -7.38 -13.40 9.68
CA ILE A 14 -8.49 -14.30 10.05
C ILE A 14 -9.35 -14.72 8.86
N ASN A 15 -8.88 -14.48 7.63
CA ASN A 15 -9.62 -14.75 6.39
C ASN A 15 -11.05 -14.16 6.34
N CYS A 16 -11.23 -12.93 6.85
CA CYS A 16 -12.52 -12.24 6.79
C CYS A 16 -12.91 -11.76 5.38
N LYS A 17 -11.97 -11.78 4.42
CA LYS A 17 -12.10 -11.31 3.03
C LYS A 17 -12.55 -9.84 2.87
N ALA A 18 -12.48 -9.04 3.93
CA ALA A 18 -12.81 -7.62 3.88
C ALA A 18 -11.90 -6.84 2.92
N CYS A 19 -10.62 -7.22 2.82
CA CYS A 19 -9.68 -6.62 1.87
C CYS A 19 -10.07 -6.85 0.40
N GLU A 20 -10.65 -8.00 0.07
CA GLU A 20 -11.14 -8.30 -1.28
C GLU A 20 -12.34 -7.42 -1.62
N VAL A 21 -13.31 -7.32 -0.70
CA VAL A 21 -14.53 -6.50 -0.88
C VAL A 21 -14.17 -5.02 -1.00
N ALA A 22 -13.34 -4.50 -0.09
CA ALA A 22 -12.91 -3.10 -0.11
C ALA A 22 -12.20 -2.75 -1.43
N CYS A 23 -11.29 -3.61 -1.89
CA CYS A 23 -10.60 -3.37 -3.16
C CYS A 23 -11.55 -3.38 -4.36
N LYS A 24 -12.59 -4.25 -4.35
CA LYS A 24 -13.60 -4.29 -5.41
C LYS A 24 -14.43 -3.00 -5.44
N GLU A 25 -14.93 -2.56 -4.28
CA GLU A 25 -15.72 -1.34 -4.14
C GLU A 25 -14.93 -0.11 -4.61
N GLU A 26 -13.72 0.08 -4.09
CA GLU A 26 -12.87 1.25 -4.40
C GLU A 26 -12.46 1.34 -5.88
N ASN A 27 -12.31 0.20 -6.55
CA ASN A 27 -11.90 0.14 -7.95
C ASN A 27 -13.08 -0.11 -8.92
N GLY A 28 -14.32 -0.09 -8.43
CA GLY A 28 -15.51 -0.32 -9.26
C GLY A 28 -15.58 -1.71 -9.91
N VAL A 29 -14.98 -2.72 -9.28
CA VAL A 29 -15.09 -4.11 -9.72
C VAL A 29 -16.42 -4.68 -9.21
N LEU A 30 -17.14 -5.41 -10.06
CA LEU A 30 -18.42 -6.03 -9.69
C LEU A 30 -18.27 -6.91 -8.43
N LEU A 31 -19.14 -6.68 -7.46
CA LEU A 31 -19.26 -7.53 -6.27
C LEU A 31 -19.67 -8.94 -6.71
N GLY A 32 -18.82 -9.93 -6.40
CA GLY A 32 -18.97 -11.31 -6.87
C GLY A 32 -18.15 -11.68 -8.12
N ALA A 33 -17.39 -10.74 -8.70
CA ALA A 33 -16.44 -11.09 -9.74
C ALA A 33 -15.34 -12.02 -9.20
N ASP A 34 -15.06 -13.11 -9.91
CA ASP A 34 -13.99 -14.06 -9.57
C ASP A 34 -12.61 -13.41 -9.72
N LYS A 35 -12.44 -12.56 -10.74
CA LYS A 35 -11.16 -11.90 -11.05
C LYS A 35 -11.05 -10.57 -10.31
N HIS A 36 -10.05 -10.48 -9.43
CA HIS A 36 -9.72 -9.27 -8.68
C HIS A 36 -8.22 -9.26 -8.30
N ARG A 37 -7.70 -8.13 -7.83
CA ARG A 37 -6.25 -7.91 -7.66
C ARG A 37 -5.68 -8.33 -6.29
N ILE A 38 -6.54 -8.61 -5.33
CA ILE A 38 -6.18 -9.05 -3.99
C ILE A 38 -6.82 -10.42 -3.80
N TRP A 39 -6.20 -11.34 -3.09
CA TRP A 39 -6.78 -12.65 -2.76
C TRP A 39 -6.24 -13.14 -1.44
N VAL A 40 -7.01 -13.96 -0.72
CA VAL A 40 -6.54 -14.66 0.48
C VAL A 40 -6.37 -16.14 0.19
N GLY A 41 -5.11 -16.58 0.13
CA GLY A 41 -4.78 -18.01 0.09
C GLY A 41 -4.89 -18.63 1.49
N ALA A 42 -5.12 -19.94 1.55
CA ALA A 42 -5.05 -20.71 2.78
C ALA A 42 -4.16 -21.93 2.54
N ASN A 43 -3.31 -22.26 3.52
CA ASN A 43 -2.60 -23.53 3.52
C ASN A 43 -3.52 -24.63 4.07
N ASP A 44 -3.38 -25.83 3.52
CA ASP A 44 -4.07 -27.00 4.03
C ASP A 44 -3.54 -27.38 5.42
N VAL A 45 -4.46 -27.92 6.24
CA VAL A 45 -4.12 -28.50 7.53
C VAL A 45 -3.25 -29.73 7.30
N LYS A 46 -2.07 -29.75 7.91
CA LYS A 46 -1.16 -30.90 7.87
C LYS A 46 -1.52 -31.91 8.96
N GLY A 47 -1.23 -33.18 8.70
CA GLY A 47 -1.42 -34.28 9.65
C GLY A 47 -2.49 -35.28 9.20
N GLU A 48 -2.58 -36.38 9.94
CA GLU A 48 -3.60 -37.41 9.73
C GLU A 48 -4.61 -37.35 10.87
N TRP A 49 -5.90 -37.50 10.55
CA TRP A 49 -6.94 -37.57 11.57
C TRP A 49 -6.66 -38.72 12.55
N PRO A 50 -6.70 -38.52 13.88
CA PRO A 50 -7.21 -37.36 14.62
C PRO A 50 -6.15 -36.30 15.01
N LEU A 51 -4.88 -36.48 14.68
CA LEU A 51 -3.76 -35.59 15.02
C LEU A 51 -3.51 -34.56 13.91
N LEU A 52 -4.51 -33.73 13.63
CA LEU A 52 -4.40 -32.62 12.68
C LEU A 52 -3.70 -31.41 13.33
N ASP A 53 -2.68 -30.88 12.67
CA ASP A 53 -2.02 -29.63 13.05
C ASP A 53 -2.77 -28.43 12.46
N ILE A 54 -3.81 -28.00 13.16
CA ILE A 54 -4.65 -26.86 12.76
C ILE A 54 -3.83 -25.56 12.67
N ALA A 55 -2.72 -25.44 13.40
CA ALA A 55 -1.86 -24.26 13.35
C ALA A 55 -1.09 -24.13 12.01
N SER A 56 -0.98 -25.22 11.25
CA SER A 56 -0.40 -25.19 9.90
C SER A 56 -1.30 -24.50 8.86
N ALA A 57 -2.60 -24.35 9.15
CA ALA A 57 -3.54 -23.61 8.31
C ALA A 57 -3.32 -22.10 8.46
N ALA A 58 -2.31 -21.59 7.77
CA ALA A 58 -2.02 -20.15 7.69
C ALA A 58 -2.81 -19.49 6.56
N PHE A 59 -3.34 -18.30 6.83
CA PHE A 59 -3.96 -17.44 5.82
C PHE A 59 -2.94 -16.46 5.24
N LEU A 60 -2.87 -16.42 3.92
CA LEU A 60 -1.87 -15.69 3.15
C LEU A 60 -2.57 -14.69 2.21
N PRO A 61 -2.93 -13.50 2.70
CA PRO A 61 -3.36 -12.40 1.84
C PRO A 61 -2.23 -11.98 0.90
N SER A 62 -2.53 -11.94 -0.39
CA SER A 62 -1.62 -11.55 -1.47
C SER A 62 -2.38 -10.73 -2.53
N GLN A 63 -1.70 -10.23 -3.57
CA GLN A 63 -1.06 -8.93 -3.47
C GLN A 63 -0.16 -8.64 -4.69
N CYS A 64 -0.52 -7.73 -5.61
CA CYS A 64 0.53 -7.08 -6.43
C CYS A 64 1.50 -6.36 -5.48
N GLN A 65 2.77 -6.76 -5.52
CA GLN A 65 3.80 -6.30 -4.59
C GLN A 65 4.44 -4.97 -5.00
N HIS A 66 4.12 -4.46 -6.20
CA HIS A 66 4.75 -3.26 -6.75
C HIS A 66 6.28 -3.32 -6.67
N CYS A 67 6.84 -4.44 -7.15
CA CYS A 67 8.27 -4.74 -7.09
C CYS A 67 9.11 -3.58 -7.64
N GLU A 68 10.28 -3.35 -7.02
CA GLU A 68 11.25 -2.36 -7.51
C GLU A 68 11.81 -2.77 -8.88
N GLU A 69 12.07 -4.06 -9.05
CA GLU A 69 12.44 -4.71 -10.31
C GLU A 69 11.34 -5.74 -10.67
N ALA A 70 10.35 -5.28 -11.43
CA ALA A 70 9.14 -6.02 -11.77
C ALA A 70 9.28 -6.74 -13.12
N PRO A 71 9.28 -8.09 -13.15
CA PRO A 71 9.41 -8.85 -14.41
C PRO A 71 8.21 -8.64 -15.35
N CYS A 72 7.04 -8.29 -14.78
CA CYS A 72 5.85 -7.95 -15.56
C CYS A 72 5.97 -6.62 -16.33
N GLN A 73 6.90 -5.74 -15.93
CA GLN A 73 7.24 -4.54 -16.68
C GLN A 73 8.20 -4.85 -17.82
N GLU A 74 9.23 -5.67 -17.57
CA GLU A 74 10.25 -6.03 -18.55
C GLU A 74 9.67 -6.80 -19.75
N VAL A 75 8.72 -7.70 -19.52
CA VAL A 75 8.15 -8.55 -20.56
C VAL A 75 7.08 -7.86 -21.42
N CYS A 76 6.65 -6.64 -21.07
CA CYS A 76 5.48 -6.02 -21.70
C CYS A 76 5.82 -5.44 -23.09
N PRO A 77 5.31 -6.01 -24.20
CA PRO A 77 5.66 -5.56 -25.55
C PRO A 77 5.04 -4.20 -25.90
N THR A 78 3.91 -3.84 -25.27
CA THR A 78 3.16 -2.60 -25.53
C THR A 78 3.48 -1.48 -24.54
N ASN A 79 4.38 -1.72 -23.59
CA ASN A 79 4.75 -0.76 -22.54
C ASN A 79 3.55 -0.24 -21.72
N ALA A 80 2.53 -1.09 -21.53
CA ALA A 80 1.34 -0.76 -20.74
C ALA A 80 1.60 -0.78 -19.23
N THR A 81 2.62 -1.53 -18.79
CA THR A 81 3.11 -1.56 -17.41
C THR A 81 4.34 -0.67 -17.30
N TYR A 82 4.32 0.28 -16.37
CA TYR A 82 5.42 1.22 -16.14
C TYR A 82 5.46 1.65 -14.68
N TYR A 83 6.64 2.04 -14.19
CA TYR A 83 6.78 2.59 -12.84
C TYR A 83 6.28 4.04 -12.79
N ASN A 84 5.29 4.31 -11.94
CA ASN A 84 4.83 5.68 -11.69
C ASN A 84 5.52 6.23 -10.44
N TYR A 85 6.67 6.89 -10.65
CA TYR A 85 7.49 7.38 -9.55
C TYR A 85 7.07 8.77 -9.03
N THR A 86 6.16 9.52 -9.70
CA THR A 86 6.21 11.00 -9.55
C THR A 86 4.92 11.82 -9.41
N LYS A 87 3.70 11.38 -9.75
CA LYS A 87 2.59 12.37 -9.84
C LYS A 87 1.49 12.33 -8.79
N THR A 88 1.24 11.20 -8.13
CA THR A 88 0.03 11.13 -7.29
C THR A 88 0.26 11.77 -5.92
N VAL A 89 1.31 11.37 -5.19
CA VAL A 89 1.49 11.85 -3.81
C VAL A 89 2.12 13.23 -3.73
N GLY A 90 2.98 13.60 -4.68
CA GLY A 90 3.40 15.00 -4.81
C GLY A 90 2.20 15.94 -4.99
N ARG A 91 1.19 15.52 -5.77
CA ARG A 91 -0.03 16.30 -5.99
C ARG A 91 -0.95 16.30 -4.77
N TYR A 92 -1.05 15.19 -4.03
CA TYR A 92 -1.79 15.16 -2.76
C TYR A 92 -1.13 16.05 -1.69
N LEU A 93 0.19 15.99 -1.54
CA LEU A 93 0.91 16.83 -0.59
C LEU A 93 0.80 18.32 -0.95
N ASP A 94 0.85 18.67 -2.24
CA ASP A 94 0.60 20.03 -2.72
C ASP A 94 -0.84 20.51 -2.45
N LEU A 95 -1.84 19.66 -2.70
CA LEU A 95 -3.24 19.97 -2.40
C LEU A 95 -3.49 20.13 -0.90
N LEU A 96 -2.96 19.24 -0.07
CA LEU A 96 -3.12 19.29 1.38
C LEU A 96 -2.37 20.47 2.02
N GLU A 97 -1.23 20.87 1.45
CA GLU A 97 -0.50 22.08 1.87
C GLU A 97 -1.29 23.35 1.51
N LYS A 98 -1.89 23.40 0.31
CA LYS A 98 -2.77 24.50 -0.12
C LYS A 98 -4.07 24.61 0.69
N MET A 99 -4.58 23.48 1.17
CA MET A 99 -5.74 23.42 2.07
C MET A 99 -5.40 23.70 3.54
N PHE A 100 -4.14 24.05 3.86
CA PHE A 100 -3.65 24.30 5.22
C PHE A 100 -3.79 23.11 6.18
N VAL A 101 -4.00 21.90 5.66
CA VAL A 101 -4.09 20.65 6.44
C VAL A 101 -2.71 20.20 6.90
N ILE A 102 -1.71 20.38 6.04
CA ILE A 102 -0.31 20.04 6.33
C ILE A 102 0.62 21.23 6.11
N ARG A 103 1.68 21.31 6.90
CA ARG A 103 2.82 22.20 6.69
C ARG A 103 4.02 21.41 6.26
N LYS A 104 4.57 21.75 5.10
CA LYS A 104 5.87 21.26 4.69
C LYS A 104 6.96 22.07 5.41
N VAL A 105 7.78 21.39 6.20
CA VAL A 105 8.99 21.97 6.78
C VAL A 105 10.18 21.33 6.09
N THR A 106 10.86 22.13 5.28
CA THR A 106 12.18 21.78 4.78
C THR A 106 13.22 22.09 5.85
N GLY A 107 14.29 21.31 5.90
CA GLY A 107 15.30 21.55 6.90
C GLY A 107 16.07 22.84 6.62
N PHE A 108 15.97 23.82 7.51
CA PHE A 108 16.72 25.08 7.41
C PHE A 108 18.23 24.80 7.42
N SER A 109 18.96 25.23 6.40
CA SER A 109 20.41 25.09 6.28
C SER A 109 20.97 26.33 5.62
N ARG A 110 21.95 26.98 6.24
CA ARG A 110 22.67 28.14 5.66
C ARG A 110 23.73 27.74 4.61
N ASN A 111 23.82 26.45 4.28
CA ASN A 111 24.89 25.87 3.47
C ASN A 111 24.27 25.10 2.28
N LEU A 112 24.37 25.65 1.05
CA LEU A 112 23.70 25.15 -0.15
C LEU A 112 24.07 23.69 -0.51
N ARG A 113 25.30 23.25 -0.22
CA ARG A 113 25.73 21.85 -0.50
C ARG A 113 25.00 20.80 0.35
N ASN A 114 24.46 21.19 1.50
CA ASN A 114 23.70 20.29 2.39
C ASN A 114 22.18 20.44 2.22
N GLU A 115 21.71 21.37 1.39
CA GLU A 115 20.28 21.64 1.18
C GLU A 115 19.55 20.46 0.53
N MET A 116 20.18 19.80 -0.44
CA MET A 116 19.62 18.63 -1.12
C MET A 116 19.42 17.40 -0.21
N LYS A 117 20.11 17.30 0.93
CA LYS A 117 20.10 16.09 1.78
C LYS A 117 18.99 16.06 2.83
N LYS A 118 18.16 17.09 2.95
CA LYS A 118 17.11 17.12 3.97
C LYS A 118 15.77 16.71 3.36
N LYS A 119 15.35 15.47 3.60
CA LYS A 119 13.99 15.01 3.30
C LYS A 119 12.99 16.00 3.92
N ALA A 120 12.04 16.50 3.12
CA ALA A 120 10.98 17.37 3.63
C ALA A 120 10.14 16.59 4.65
N LYS A 121 9.88 17.21 5.81
CA LYS A 121 8.97 16.67 6.83
C LYS A 121 7.63 17.38 6.67
N TYR A 122 6.54 16.62 6.64
CA TYR A 122 5.19 17.18 6.59
C TYR A 122 4.57 17.03 7.97
N TYR A 123 4.10 18.15 8.53
CA TYR A 123 3.43 18.20 9.83
C TYR A 123 1.96 18.47 9.59
N PHE A 124 1.06 17.71 10.19
CA PHE A 124 -0.36 18.05 10.17
C PHE A 124 -0.57 19.30 11.03
N LEU A 125 -1.17 20.33 10.44
CA LEU A 125 -1.54 21.58 11.13
C LEU A 125 -2.97 21.54 11.66
N ASP A 126 -3.77 20.57 11.22
CA ASP A 126 -5.18 20.52 11.57
C ASP A 126 -5.38 20.28 13.08
N LEU A 127 -6.11 21.21 13.71
CA LEU A 127 -6.34 21.34 15.16
C LEU A 127 -7.40 20.37 15.70
N GLY A 128 -7.72 19.32 14.94
CA GLY A 128 -8.74 18.38 15.35
C GLY A 128 -10.11 19.02 15.35
N VAL A 129 -10.62 19.37 14.17
CA VAL A 129 -12.07 19.27 13.96
C VAL A 129 -12.41 17.78 14.03
N ARG A 130 -12.56 17.31 15.27
CA ARG A 130 -13.28 16.10 15.61
C ARG A 130 -14.65 16.26 14.97
N ASN A 131 -14.88 15.55 13.86
CA ASN A 131 -16.23 15.34 13.37
C ASN A 131 -17.00 14.63 14.48
N ALA A 132 -17.88 15.39 15.14
CA ALA A 132 -19.04 14.87 15.85
C ALA A 132 -20.04 14.28 14.85
#